data_AF-A0A699I347-F1
#
_entry.id   AF-A0A699I347-F1
#
_cell.length_a   1.000
_cell.length_b   1.000
_cell.length_c   1.000
_cell.angle_alpha   90.00
_cell.angle_beta   90.00
_cell.angle_gamma   90.00
#
_symmetry.space_group_name_H-M   'P 1'
#
loop_
_entity.id
_entity.type
_entity.pdbx_description
1 polymer ?
#
loop_
_entity_poly.entity_id
_entity_poly.type
_entity_poly.pdbx_seq_one_letter_code
_entity_poly.pdbx_strand_id
1 'polypeptide(L)'
;MQKNYEVLIVSQFTLYGILKGNKPDFHVAMAPDRAKSFYASLVERFQRSYKSEAVKDGVFGAMMKVNLVNDGPVTMQLESPNSSRNANGAAEEERTE
;
A
#
# COMPACT_ATOMS: atom_id res chain seq x y z
N MET A 1 18.38 11.08 1.38
CA MET A 1 17.25 12.03 1.22
C MET A 1 17.81 13.44 1.18
N GLN A 2 17.48 14.25 0.15
CA GLN A 2 18.10 15.57 -0.09
C GLN A 2 17.37 16.75 0.58
N LYS A 3 16.12 16.56 1.02
CA LYS A 3 15.30 17.59 1.70
C LYS A 3 14.86 17.09 3.07
N ASN A 4 14.74 17.99 4.05
CA ASN A 4 14.27 17.70 5.41
C ASN A 4 12.74 17.76 5.49
N TYR A 5 12.05 17.00 4.64
CA TYR A 5 10.58 16.91 4.66
C TYR A 5 10.08 15.81 5.58
N GLU A 6 8.79 15.88 5.93
CA GLU A 6 8.12 14.90 6.77
C GLU A 6 7.47 13.79 5.94
N VAL A 7 7.20 12.66 6.59
CA VAL A 7 6.55 11.49 5.99
C VAL A 7 5.34 11.11 6.83
N LEU A 8 4.17 11.00 6.21
CA LEU A 8 2.96 10.44 6.83
C LEU A 8 2.67 9.06 6.24
N ILE A 9 2.62 8.03 7.08
CA ILE A 9 2.34 6.65 6.66
C ILE A 9 0.94 6.27 7.13
N VAL A 10 0.03 5.94 6.20
CA VAL A 10 -1.34 5.48 6.52
C VAL A 10 -1.55 4.09 5.94
N SER A 11 -2.02 3.14 6.76
CA SER A 11 -2.35 1.79 6.30
C SER A 11 -3.56 1.82 5.37
N GLN A 12 -3.45 1.27 4.15
CA GLN A 12 -4.53 1.30 3.14
C GLN A 12 -4.71 -0.06 2.45
N PHE A 13 -5.50 -0.96 3.04
CA PHE A 13 -5.76 -2.29 2.47
C PHE A 13 -6.56 -2.25 1.16
N THR A 14 -7.35 -1.18 0.94
CA THR A 14 -8.21 -1.07 -0.24
C THR A 14 -7.44 -0.91 -1.55
N LEU A 15 -6.13 -0.62 -1.49
CA LEU A 15 -5.25 -0.63 -2.66
C LEU A 15 -5.18 -2.03 -3.31
N TYR A 16 -5.45 -3.08 -2.54
CA TYR A 16 -5.56 -4.46 -3.01
C TYR A 16 -7.00 -4.85 -3.40
N GLY A 17 -7.87 -3.87 -3.68
CA GLY A 17 -9.24 -4.14 -4.11
C GLY A 17 -9.33 -4.66 -5.54
N ILE A 18 -10.00 -5.79 -5.75
CA ILE A 18 -10.39 -6.32 -7.05
C ILE A 18 -11.89 -6.09 -7.24
N LEU A 19 -12.29 -5.57 -8.39
CA LEU A 19 -13.70 -5.32 -8.69
C LEU A 19 -14.37 -6.57 -9.30
N LYS A 20 -15.42 -7.08 -8.64
CA LYS A 20 -16.35 -8.06 -9.21
C LYS A 20 -17.64 -7.32 -9.57
N GLY A 21 -17.70 -6.81 -10.79
CA GLY A 21 -18.69 -5.79 -11.18
C GLY A 21 -18.44 -4.50 -10.40
N ASN A 22 -19.47 -3.99 -9.71
CA ASN A 22 -19.36 -2.76 -8.89
C ASN A 22 -18.96 -3.04 -7.42
N LYS A 23 -18.82 -4.31 -7.03
CA LYS A 23 -18.47 -4.68 -5.66
C LYS A 23 -16.95 -4.87 -5.53
N PRO A 24 -16.27 -4.10 -4.67
CA PRO A 24 -14.88 -4.37 -4.36
C PRO A 24 -14.74 -5.61 -3.47
N ASP A 25 -13.74 -6.41 -3.79
CA ASP A 25 -13.31 -7.61 -3.08
C ASP A 25 -11.86 -7.43 -2.66
N PHE A 26 -11.55 -7.67 -1.39
CA PHE A 26 -10.23 -7.42 -0.80
C PHE A 26 -9.53 -8.70 -0.33
N HIS A 27 -9.92 -9.87 -0.84
CA HIS A 27 -9.38 -11.17 -0.42
C HIS A 27 -7.86 -11.31 -0.59
N VAL A 28 -7.24 -10.54 -1.49
CA VAL A 28 -5.78 -10.53 -1.69
C VAL A 28 -5.03 -9.68 -0.66
N ALA A 29 -5.71 -8.85 0.12
CA ALA A 29 -5.10 -8.08 1.19
C ALA A 29 -4.70 -8.98 2.37
N MET A 30 -3.62 -8.62 3.05
CA MET A 30 -3.17 -9.34 4.25
C MET A 30 -4.24 -9.26 5.36
N ALA A 31 -4.47 -10.39 6.04
CA ALA A 31 -5.39 -10.45 7.18
C ALA A 31 -5.02 -9.42 8.28
N PRO A 32 -6.01 -8.79 8.95
CA PRO A 32 -5.78 -7.65 9.85
C PRO A 32 -4.75 -7.90 10.96
N ASP A 33 -4.76 -9.08 11.59
CA ASP A 33 -3.85 -9.39 12.70
C ASP A 33 -2.39 -9.42 12.27
N ARG A 34 -2.11 -10.01 11.10
CA ARG A 34 -0.76 -10.02 10.52
C ARG A 34 -0.39 -8.63 9.97
N ALA A 35 -1.34 -7.95 9.35
CA ALA A 35 -1.14 -6.63 8.77
C ALA A 35 -0.81 -5.58 9.82
N LYS A 36 -1.40 -5.64 11.02
CA LYS A 36 -1.10 -4.72 12.12
C LYS A 36 0.36 -4.79 12.54
N SER A 37 0.86 -6.01 12.78
CA SER A 37 2.27 -6.24 13.15
C SER A 37 3.22 -5.85 12.02
N PHE A 38 2.86 -6.17 10.77
CA PHE A 38 3.63 -5.78 9.60
C PHE A 38 3.72 -4.26 9.46
N TYR A 39 2.60 -3.55 9.57
CA TYR A 39 2.52 -2.09 9.51
C TYR A 39 3.37 -1.43 10.61
N ALA A 40 3.27 -1.90 11.86
CA ALA A 40 4.10 -1.40 12.95
C ALA A 40 5.60 -1.55 12.66
N SER A 41 6.00 -2.72 12.13
CA SER A 41 7.40 -2.96 11.74
C SER A 41 7.86 -2.07 10.57
N LEU A 42 6.96 -1.71 9.66
CA LEU A 42 7.24 -0.80 8.55
C LEU A 42 7.50 0.61 9.07
N VAL A 43 6.62 1.13 9.93
CA VAL A 43 6.78 2.45 10.56
C VAL A 43 8.10 2.54 11.32
N GLU A 44 8.43 1.50 12.12
CA GLU A 44 9.68 1.43 12.86
C GLU A 44 10.91 1.46 11.92
N ARG A 45 10.88 0.72 10.81
CA ARG A 45 11.96 0.75 9.81
C ARG A 45 12.14 2.15 9.22
N PHE A 46 11.06 2.86 8.90
CA PHE A 46 11.14 4.23 8.40
C PHE A 46 11.74 5.18 9.44
N GLN A 47 11.31 5.10 10.69
CA GLN A 47 11.84 5.91 11.79
C GLN A 47 13.34 5.66 12.00
N ARG A 48 13.79 4.41 11.90
CA ARG A 48 15.22 4.04 12.02
C ARG A 48 16.06 4.46 10.81
N SER A 49 15.51 4.42 9.59
CA SER A 49 16.24 4.74 8.35
C SER A 49 16.24 6.22 7.98
N TYR A 50 15.43 7.05 8.66
CA TYR A 50 15.35 8.49 8.40
C TYR A 50 15.55 9.31 9.68
N LYS A 51 14.56 10.11 10.07
CA LYS A 51 14.50 10.88 11.31
C LYS A 51 13.21 10.53 12.01
N SER A 52 13.30 9.97 13.20
CA SER A 52 12.15 9.45 13.93
C SER A 52 11.06 10.52 14.11
N GLU A 53 11.46 11.76 14.40
CA GLU A 53 10.57 12.90 14.61
C GLU A 53 9.81 13.34 13.34
N ALA A 54 10.36 13.08 12.16
CA ALA A 54 9.79 13.47 10.86
C ALA A 54 8.87 12.39 10.27
N VAL A 55 8.79 11.20 10.89
CA VAL A 55 7.89 10.12 10.46
C VAL A 55 6.68 10.10 11.36
N LYS A 56 5.50 10.35 10.78
CA LYS A 56 4.19 10.27 11.44
C LYS A 56 3.41 9.09 10.87
N ASP A 57 2.56 8.50 11.69
CA ASP A 57 1.68 7.40 11.30
C ASP A 57 0.22 7.69 11.63
N GLY A 58 -0.66 6.91 10.99
CA GLY A 58 -2.08 6.88 11.34
C GLY A 58 -2.38 5.83 12.42
N VAL A 59 -3.67 5.61 12.67
CA VAL A 59 -4.12 4.55 13.59
C VAL A 59 -4.61 3.35 12.76
N PHE A 60 -3.85 2.25 12.78
CA PHE A 60 -4.19 1.04 12.03
C PHE A 60 -5.59 0.54 12.36
N GLY A 61 -6.41 0.33 11.33
CA GLY A 61 -7.78 -0.21 11.45
C GLY A 61 -8.82 0.78 11.99
N ALA A 62 -8.44 2.02 12.30
CA ALA A 62 -9.39 3.06 12.68
C ALA A 62 -9.99 3.74 11.45
N MET A 63 -11.23 4.20 11.57
CA MET A 63 -11.81 5.13 10.61
C MET A 63 -11.14 6.50 10.77
N MET A 64 -10.47 6.96 9.71
CA MET A 64 -9.70 8.21 9.73
C MET A 64 -10.22 9.21 8.69
N LYS A 65 -10.13 10.50 9.03
CA LYS A 65 -10.25 11.60 8.07
C LYS A 65 -8.85 12.17 7.84
N VAL A 66 -8.27 11.89 6.67
CA VAL A 66 -6.92 12.35 6.31
C VAL A 66 -7.05 13.61 5.46
N ASN A 67 -6.59 14.74 6.01
CA ASN A 67 -6.51 15.99 5.27
C ASN A 67 -5.16 16.06 4.57
N LEU A 68 -5.17 16.20 3.24
CA LEU A 68 -3.97 16.24 2.42
C LEU A 68 -4.01 17.46 1.50
N VAL A 69 -2.99 18.30 1.57
CA VAL A 69 -2.75 19.37 0.60
C VAL A 69 -1.64 18.91 -0.33
N ASN A 70 -2.00 18.60 -1.58
CA ASN A 70 -1.03 18.18 -2.59
C ASN A 70 -0.40 19.42 -3.24
N ASP A 71 0.83 19.74 -2.87
CA ASP A 71 1.64 20.76 -3.54
C ASP A 71 2.23 20.16 -4.84
N GLY A 72 1.58 20.45 -5.98
CA GLY A 72 1.78 19.75 -7.26
C GLY A 72 0.51 19.75 -8.12
N PRO A 73 -0.16 18.59 -8.36
CA PRO A 73 -0.03 17.30 -7.68
C PRO A 73 0.94 16.32 -8.37
N VAL A 74 1.72 15.62 -7.56
CA VAL A 74 2.55 14.48 -8.01
C VAL A 74 2.09 13.23 -7.28
N THR A 75 1.66 12.21 -8.03
CA THR A 75 1.25 10.92 -7.47
C THR A 75 2.11 9.82 -8.07
N MET A 76 2.67 8.96 -7.23
CA MET A 76 3.48 7.82 -7.64
C MET A 76 2.89 6.53 -7.07
N GLN A 77 2.76 5.51 -7.91
CA GLN A 77 2.43 4.15 -7.48
C GLN A 77 3.71 3.34 -7.38
N LEU A 78 3.94 2.72 -6.22
CA LEU A 78 5.10 1.89 -5.96
C LEU A 78 4.64 0.50 -5.54
N GLU A 79 5.19 -0.52 -6.20
CA GLU A 79 4.97 -1.93 -5.87
C GLU A 79 6.33 -2.58 -5.64
N SER A 80 6.53 -3.22 -4.47
CA SER A 80 7.72 -4.01 -4.20
C SER A 80 7.53 -5.44 -4.74
N PRO A 81 8.55 -6.06 -5.35
CA PRO A 81 8.36 -7.14 -6.32
C PRO A 81 7.72 -8.42 -5.77
N ASN A 82 6.82 -8.99 -6.57
CA ASN A 82 6.73 -10.45 -6.74
C ASN A 82 7.90 -10.89 -7.65
N SER A 83 9.00 -11.36 -7.07
CA SER A 83 10.00 -12.12 -7.83
C SER A 83 9.50 -13.55 -8.05
N SER A 84 8.48 -13.73 -8.90
CA SER A 84 8.04 -14.94 -9.63
C SER A 84 6.51 -14.94 -9.87
N ARG A 85 6.09 -15.23 -11.12
CA ARG A 85 4.74 -15.14 -11.76
C ARG A 85 4.45 -13.73 -12.33
N ASN A 86 4.50 -13.47 -13.64
CA ASN A 86 3.99 -14.28 -14.77
C ASN A 86 5.02 -14.45 -15.91
N ALA A 87 5.78 -15.53 -15.87
CA ALA A 87 5.92 -16.39 -17.04
C ALA A 87 4.82 -17.45 -16.88
N ASN A 88 4.01 -17.69 -17.91
CA ASN A 88 2.84 -18.60 -17.96
C ASN A 88 1.53 -18.03 -17.39
N GLY A 89 0.83 -17.25 -18.22
CA GLY A 89 -0.56 -16.83 -18.01
C GLY A 89 -1.19 -16.09 -19.20
N ALA A 90 -0.58 -16.14 -20.38
CA ALA A 90 -1.10 -15.58 -21.63
C ALA A 90 -1.37 -16.68 -22.66
N ALA A 91 -1.84 -17.84 -22.20
CA ALA A 91 -2.26 -18.95 -23.02
C ALA A 91 -3.61 -19.45 -22.49
N GLU A 92 -4.66 -18.68 -22.78
CA GLU A 92 -6.06 -19.14 -22.89
C GLU A 92 -6.93 -17.93 -23.28
N GLU A 93 -6.65 -17.38 -24.46
CA GLU A 93 -7.57 -16.47 -25.15
C GLU A 93 -7.45 -16.67 -26.67
N GLU A 94 -7.47 -17.94 -27.12
CA GLU A 94 -7.82 -18.29 -28.50
C GLU A 94 -8.09 -19.80 -28.59
N ARG A 95 -9.30 -20.22 -28.20
CA ARG A 95 -9.94 -21.49 -28.61
C ARG A 95 -11.41 -21.45 -28.21
N THR A 96 -12.17 -20.71 -29.03
CA THR A 96 -13.60 -20.94 -29.21
C THR A 96 -13.83 -21.08 -30.71
N GLU A 97 -13.71 -22.32 -31.18
CA GLU A 97 -14.66 -23.00 -32.05
C GLU A 97 -14.95 -24.37 -31.42
#